data_AF-A0AAW6Y860-F1
#
_entry.id   AF-A0AAW6Y860-F1
#
_cell.length_a   1.000
_cell.length_b   1.000
_cell.length_c   1.000
_cell.angle_alpha   90.00
_cell.angle_beta   90.00
_cell.angle_gamma   90.00
#
_symmetry.space_group_name_H-M   'P 1'
#
loop_
_entity.id
_entity.type
_entity.pdbx_description
1 polymer ?
#
loop_
_entity_poly.entity_id
_entity_poly.type
_entity_poly.pdbx_seq_one_letter_code
_entity_poly.pdbx_strand_id
1 'polypeptide(L)'
;NQANIPVITLDRQATKGEVVSHIASDNVLGGKIAGDYIAKKAGEGAKVIELQGIAGTSAARERGEGFQQAVAAHKFNVLASQPADFDRIKG
;
A
#
# COMPACT_ATOMS: atom_id res chain seq x y z
N ASN A 1 6.33 -25.77 -3.72
CA ASN A 1 7.08 -26.38 -2.61
C ASN A 1 7.10 -27.90 -2.72
N GLN A 2 7.76 -28.42 -3.76
CA GLN A 2 7.79 -29.85 -4.10
C GLN A 2 8.53 -30.72 -3.08
N ALA A 3 9.45 -30.14 -2.30
CA ALA A 3 10.22 -30.85 -1.28
C ALA A 3 9.49 -30.99 0.07
N ASN A 4 8.21 -30.58 0.17
CA ASN A 4 7.40 -30.62 1.41
C ASN A 4 8.04 -29.89 2.61
N ILE A 5 8.89 -28.91 2.35
CA ILE A 5 9.46 -28.04 3.39
C ILE A 5 8.42 -26.95 3.70
N PRO A 6 8.01 -26.75 4.97
CA PRO A 6 7.12 -25.66 5.37
C PRO A 6 7.69 -24.30 4.99
N VAL A 7 6.85 -23.42 4.42
CA VAL A 7 7.25 -22.08 3.98
C VAL A 7 6.45 -21.03 4.72
N ILE A 8 7.14 -20.13 5.41
CA ILE A 8 6.57 -18.90 5.97
C ILE A 8 7.00 -17.73 5.10
N THR A 9 6.11 -16.76 4.91
CA THR A 9 6.45 -15.51 4.23
C THR A 9 6.39 -14.34 5.20
N LEU A 10 7.32 -13.40 5.03
CA LEU A 10 7.42 -12.18 5.83
C LEU A 10 7.29 -10.98 4.89
N ASP A 11 6.50 -9.99 5.28
CA ASP A 11 6.29 -8.70 4.60
C ASP A 11 5.58 -8.77 3.23
N ARG A 12 5.98 -9.68 2.34
CA ARG A 12 5.41 -9.85 1.00
C ARG A 12 4.81 -11.24 0.83
N GLN A 13 3.62 -11.30 0.24
CA GLN A 13 2.99 -12.57 -0.09
C GLN A 13 3.68 -13.23 -1.28
N ALA A 14 3.80 -14.55 -1.21
CA ALA A 14 4.16 -15.36 -2.38
C ALA A 14 2.91 -15.56 -3.24
N THR A 15 3.04 -15.41 -4.56
CA THR A 15 1.92 -15.58 -5.49
C THR A 15 1.60 -17.05 -5.80
N LYS A 16 2.50 -17.98 -5.42
CA LYS A 16 2.40 -19.42 -5.70
C LYS A 16 3.09 -20.22 -4.60
N GLY A 17 2.71 -21.50 -4.48
CA GLY A 17 3.20 -22.41 -3.45
C GLY A 17 2.35 -22.34 -2.19
N GLU A 18 2.44 -23.38 -1.36
CA GLU A 18 1.70 -23.42 -0.09
C GLU A 18 2.48 -22.68 1.01
N VAL A 19 1.89 -21.60 1.54
CA VAL A 19 2.46 -20.80 2.61
C VAL A 19 1.73 -21.16 3.89
N VAL A 20 2.44 -21.70 4.89
CA VAL A 20 1.82 -22.14 6.15
C VAL A 20 1.45 -20.97 7.05
N SER A 21 2.14 -19.84 6.91
CA SER A 21 1.82 -18.59 7.58
C SER A 21 2.43 -17.40 6.84
N HIS A 22 1.71 -16.29 6.83
CA HIS A 22 2.18 -15.00 6.35
C HIS A 22 2.17 -14.00 7.50
N ILE A 23 3.30 -13.34 7.74
CA ILE A 23 3.43 -12.34 8.80
C ILE A 23 3.80 -11.01 8.13
N ALA A 24 2.89 -10.05 8.21
CA ALA A 24 3.09 -8.71 7.71
C ALA A 24 2.25 -7.71 8.51
N SER A 25 2.58 -6.42 8.37
CA SER A 25 1.70 -5.35 8.82
C SER A 25 0.43 -5.31 7.96
N ASP A 26 -0.65 -4.81 8.53
CA ASP A 26 -1.86 -4.49 7.76
C ASP A 26 -1.57 -3.25 6.88
N ASN A 27 -1.21 -3.52 5.63
CA ASN A 27 -0.89 -2.49 4.65
C ASN A 27 -2.11 -1.64 4.28
N VAL A 28 -3.33 -2.22 4.30
CA VAL A 28 -4.55 -1.47 4.00
C VAL A 28 -4.82 -0.46 5.11
N LEU A 29 -4.77 -0.91 6.37
CA LEU A 29 -4.88 0.00 7.51
C LEU A 29 -3.77 1.06 7.49
N GLY A 30 -2.53 0.67 7.19
CA GLY A 30 -1.40 1.60 7.08
C GLY A 30 -1.62 2.70 6.04
N GLY A 31 -2.12 2.34 4.86
CA GLY A 31 -2.49 3.31 3.81
C GLY A 31 -3.59 4.27 4.26
N LYS A 32 -4.62 3.75 4.94
CA LYS A 32 -5.72 4.58 5.47
C LYS A 32 -5.24 5.55 6.53
N ILE A 33 -4.42 5.10 7.48
CA ILE A 33 -3.83 5.95 8.53
C ILE A 33 -3.02 7.10 7.91
N ALA A 34 -2.25 6.83 6.86
CA ALA A 34 -1.50 7.87 6.17
C ALA A 34 -2.42 8.93 5.55
N GLY A 35 -3.50 8.52 4.88
CA GLY A 35 -4.49 9.45 4.33
C GLY A 35 -5.25 10.23 5.40
N ASP A 36 -5.69 9.57 6.47
CA ASP A 36 -6.33 10.22 7.62
C ASP A 36 -5.40 11.27 8.28
N TYR A 37 -4.10 10.96 8.36
CA TYR A 37 -3.11 11.90 8.86
C TYR A 37 -2.96 13.13 7.95
N ILE A 38 -2.95 12.94 6.63
CA ILE A 38 -2.95 14.05 5.67
C ILE A 38 -4.18 14.93 5.88
N ALA A 39 -5.37 14.34 6.05
CA ALA A 39 -6.61 15.11 6.26
C ALA A 39 -6.53 15.95 7.54
N LYS A 40 -5.99 15.37 8.63
CA LYS A 40 -5.76 16.09 9.89
C LYS A 40 -4.82 17.30 9.74
N LYS A 41 -3.90 17.27 8.77
CA LYS A 41 -2.88 18.31 8.57
C LYS A 41 -3.26 19.33 7.50
N ALA A 42 -3.84 18.88 6.40
CA ALA A 42 -4.12 19.68 5.21
C ALA A 42 -5.62 20.02 5.04
N GLY A 43 -6.50 19.37 5.79
CA GLY A 43 -7.95 19.55 5.73
C GLY A 43 -8.65 18.59 4.75
N GLU A 44 -9.97 18.55 4.84
CA GLU A 44 -10.82 17.89 3.83
C GLU A 44 -10.65 18.56 2.46
N GLY A 45 -10.81 17.80 1.37
CA GLY A 45 -10.72 18.36 0.03
C GLY A 45 -9.29 18.70 -0.43
N ALA A 46 -8.27 18.37 0.36
CA ALA A 46 -6.88 18.67 0.05
C ALA A 46 -6.49 18.13 -1.34
N LYS A 47 -5.70 18.92 -2.07
CA LYS A 47 -5.08 18.48 -3.31
C LYS A 47 -3.86 17.62 -2.98
N VAL A 48 -3.83 16.39 -3.48
CA VAL A 48 -2.78 15.42 -3.17
C VAL A 48 -2.27 14.74 -4.43
N ILE A 49 -1.03 14.25 -4.36
CA ILE A 49 -0.44 13.35 -5.35
C ILE A 49 0.01 12.10 -4.60
N GLU A 50 -0.21 10.93 -5.19
CA GLU A 50 0.20 9.64 -4.64
C GLU A 50 1.43 9.11 -5.38
N LEU A 51 2.52 8.91 -4.64
CA LEU A 51 3.70 8.19 -5.13
C LEU A 51 3.62 6.75 -4.64
N GLN A 52 3.50 5.82 -5.59
CA GLN A 52 3.27 4.41 -5.32
C GLN A 52 4.58 3.63 -5.31
N GLY A 53 4.58 2.49 -4.62
CA GLY A 53 5.69 1.55 -4.67
C GLY A 53 5.82 0.84 -6.01
N ILE A 54 6.56 -0.28 -6.02
CA ILE A 54 6.69 -1.15 -7.20
C ILE A 54 5.31 -1.68 -7.59
N ALA A 55 4.90 -1.39 -8.82
CA ALA A 55 3.63 -1.83 -9.39
C ALA A 55 3.49 -3.37 -9.33
N GLY A 56 2.29 -3.84 -8.98
CA GLY A 56 1.98 -5.27 -8.90
C GLY A 56 2.43 -5.97 -7.61
N THR A 57 3.17 -5.30 -6.71
CA THR A 57 3.48 -5.87 -5.39
C THR A 57 2.27 -5.80 -4.45
N SER A 58 2.10 -6.82 -3.59
CA SER A 58 1.01 -6.85 -2.61
C SER A 58 1.01 -5.60 -1.72
N ALA A 59 2.19 -5.24 -1.21
CA ALA A 59 2.38 -4.09 -0.34
C ALA A 59 1.99 -2.75 -0.99
N ALA A 60 2.35 -2.53 -2.27
CA ALA A 60 1.96 -1.30 -2.98
C ALA A 60 0.45 -1.25 -3.24
N ARG A 61 -0.15 -2.38 -3.64
CA ARG A 61 -1.59 -2.50 -3.89
C ARG A 61 -2.41 -2.25 -2.62
N GLU A 62 -2.05 -2.91 -1.52
CA GLU A 62 -2.77 -2.82 -0.25
C GLU A 62 -2.67 -1.43 0.39
N ARG A 63 -1.48 -0.81 0.38
CA ARG A 63 -1.35 0.58 0.85
C ARG A 63 -2.11 1.57 -0.02
N GLY A 64 -2.08 1.39 -1.34
CA GLY A 64 -2.87 2.20 -2.27
C GLY A 64 -4.37 2.06 -1.99
N GLU A 65 -4.86 0.84 -1.78
CA GLU A 65 -6.26 0.59 -1.39
C GLU A 65 -6.65 1.35 -0.11
N GLY A 66 -5.84 1.24 0.94
CA GLY A 66 -6.03 1.97 2.19
C GLY A 66 -6.06 3.48 1.99
N PHE A 67 -5.13 4.01 1.20
CA PHE A 67 -5.09 5.44 0.89
C PHE A 67 -6.33 5.89 0.12
N GLN A 68 -6.83 5.10 -0.84
CA GLN A 68 -8.05 5.40 -1.58
C GLN A 68 -9.29 5.42 -0.69
N GLN A 69 -9.36 4.57 0.35
CA GLN A 69 -10.42 4.65 1.37
C GLN A 69 -10.40 6.01 2.09
N ALA A 70 -9.21 6.52 2.43
CA ALA A 70 -9.05 7.83 3.05
C ALA A 70 -9.35 8.98 2.06
N VAL A 71 -8.95 8.86 0.79
CA VAL A 71 -9.31 9.81 -0.28
C VAL A 71 -10.83 9.98 -0.36
N ALA A 72 -11.58 8.87 -0.38
CA ALA A 72 -13.04 8.90 -0.41
C ALA A 72 -13.62 9.53 0.87
N ALA A 73 -13.10 9.15 2.04
CA ALA A 73 -13.59 9.65 3.33
C ALA A 73 -13.39 11.17 3.49
N HIS A 74 -12.24 11.69 3.07
CA HIS A 74 -11.85 13.10 3.24
C HIS A 74 -12.01 13.94 1.97
N LYS A 75 -12.61 13.37 0.92
CA LYS A 75 -12.90 14.01 -0.37
C LYS A 75 -11.68 14.64 -1.04
N PHE A 76 -10.51 14.03 -0.90
CA PHE A 76 -9.28 14.57 -1.48
C PHE A 76 -9.39 14.73 -3.00
N ASN A 77 -8.77 15.78 -3.52
CA ASN A 77 -8.60 15.98 -4.94
C ASN A 77 -7.25 15.37 -5.36
N VAL A 78 -7.27 14.09 -5.76
CA VAL A 78 -6.07 13.38 -6.22
C VAL A 78 -5.72 13.86 -7.62
N LEU A 79 -4.61 14.60 -7.73
CA LEU A 79 -4.16 15.19 -8.98
C LEU A 79 -3.39 14.20 -9.86
N ALA A 80 -2.70 13.24 -9.23
CA ALA A 80 -1.98 12.17 -9.90
C ALA A 80 -1.72 11.00 -8.93
N SER A 81 -1.68 9.79 -9.47
CA SER A 81 -1.13 8.61 -8.81
C SER A 81 -0.12 7.97 -9.77
N GLN A 82 1.13 7.83 -9.34
CA GLN A 82 2.18 7.29 -10.20
C GLN A 82 3.11 6.33 -9.44
N PRO A 83 3.54 5.22 -10.06
CA PRO A 83 4.62 4.40 -9.54
C PRO A 83 5.93 5.18 -9.44
N ALA A 84 6.53 5.17 -8.26
CA ALA A 84 7.90 5.62 -8.00
C ALA A 84 8.86 4.44 -7.77
N ASP A 85 8.37 3.20 -7.84
CA ASP A 85 9.17 1.96 -7.80
C ASP A 85 10.08 1.79 -6.57
N PHE A 86 9.81 2.49 -5.47
CA PHE A 86 10.73 2.62 -4.32
C PHE A 86 12.11 3.20 -4.69
N ASP A 87 12.20 3.93 -5.80
CA ASP A 87 13.37 4.62 -6.28
C ASP A 87 13.23 6.12 -6.05
N ARG A 88 14.10 6.67 -5.20
CA ARG A 88 14.11 8.09 -4.83
C ARG A 88 14.27 9.04 -6.01
N ILE A 89 14.83 8.58 -7.14
CA ILE A 89 14.99 9.41 -8.34
C ILE A 89 13.64 9.58 -9.07
N LYS A 90 12.73 8.61 -8.94
CA LYS A 90 11.41 8.62 -9.60
C LYS A 90 10.32 9.29 -8.74
N GLY A 91 10.59 9.50 -7.46
CA GLY A 91 9.66 10.11 -6.49
C GLY A 91 10.09 9.85 -5.05
#